data_AF-A0AA88ZKE4-F1
#
_entry.id   AF-A0AA88ZKE4-F1
#
_cell.length_a   1.000
_cell.length_b   1.000
_cell.length_c   1.000
_cell.angle_alpha   90.00
_cell.angle_beta   90.00
_cell.angle_gamma   90.00
#
_symmetry.space_group_name_H-M   'P 1'
#
loop_
_entity.id
_entity.type
_entity.pdbx_description
1 polymer ?
#
loop_
_entity_poly.entity_id
_entity_poly.type
_entity_poly.pdbx_seq_one_letter_code
_entity_poly.pdbx_strand_id
1 'polypeptide(L)'
;MSIKKYYEIRSSLSWLTYEEHSLSLKLAADDSFEKGKEVMQIRDENERIHALGLFRGSMLMYAVSLELILKARALFEEKDNILNGQISSFKEFMKQWKSRNTDGHGYMEIVNYYKIELSEKEIELLNNFQSYTSWAGRFPFPKKEDEITEMEKYGRVSGTAKTRHKQEIQEFLDKQIAAMKI
;
A
#
# COMPACT_ATOMS: atom_id res chain seq x y z
N MET A 1 -15.92 -19.56 26.90
CA MET A 1 -14.85 -18.96 26.06
C MET A 1 -14.32 -17.75 26.80
N SER A 2 -13.00 -17.68 27.03
CA SER A 2 -12.37 -16.50 27.64
C SER A 2 -12.26 -15.40 26.59
N ILE A 3 -12.91 -14.26 26.83
CA ILE A 3 -12.70 -13.05 26.02
C ILE A 3 -11.26 -12.62 26.24
N LYS A 4 -10.44 -12.61 25.17
CA LYS A 4 -9.06 -12.11 25.28
C LYS A 4 -9.08 -10.63 25.60
N LYS A 5 -8.18 -10.20 26.46
CA LYS A 5 -7.99 -8.75 26.68
C LYS A 5 -7.19 -8.17 25.52
N TYR A 6 -7.40 -6.89 25.22
CA TYR A 6 -6.81 -6.22 24.05
C TYR A 6 -5.26 -6.34 24.00
N TYR A 7 -4.61 -6.29 25.15
CA TYR A 7 -3.15 -6.44 25.27
C TYR A 7 -2.64 -7.88 25.06
N GLU A 8 -3.53 -8.87 24.92
CA GLU A 8 -3.21 -10.27 24.63
C GLU A 8 -3.33 -10.58 23.13
N ILE A 9 -3.73 -9.60 22.30
CA ILE A 9 -3.76 -9.73 20.85
C ILE A 9 -2.33 -9.74 20.34
N ARG A 10 -2.00 -10.76 19.54
CA ARG A 10 -0.69 -10.87 18.87
C ARG A 10 -0.50 -9.67 17.95
N SER A 11 0.70 -9.09 17.89
CA SER A 11 0.98 -7.93 17.03
C SER A 11 0.61 -8.16 15.56
N SER A 12 0.71 -9.40 15.07
CA SER A 12 0.30 -9.78 13.70
C SER A 12 -1.21 -9.70 13.43
N LEU A 13 -2.03 -9.54 14.48
CA LEU A 13 -3.48 -9.37 14.45
C LEU A 13 -3.91 -8.00 15.03
N SER A 14 -2.96 -7.14 15.39
CA SER A 14 -3.25 -5.82 15.94
C SER A 14 -3.37 -4.80 14.81
N TRP A 15 -4.53 -4.18 14.61
CA TRP A 15 -4.67 -3.15 13.58
C TRP A 15 -3.74 -1.95 13.85
N LEU A 16 -3.49 -1.60 15.12
CA LEU A 16 -2.60 -0.50 15.51
C LEU A 16 -1.17 -0.73 15.00
N THR A 17 -0.69 -1.98 15.03
CA THR A 17 0.63 -2.32 14.49
C THR A 17 0.66 -2.05 12.98
N TYR A 18 -0.39 -2.39 12.23
CA TYR A 18 -0.41 -2.15 10.78
C TYR A 18 -0.57 -0.66 10.45
N GLU A 19 -1.33 0.09 11.26
CA GLU A 19 -1.46 1.54 11.17
C GLU A 19 -0.10 2.23 11.36
N GLU A 20 0.63 1.90 12.43
CA GLU A 20 1.97 2.43 12.71
C GLU A 20 2.95 2.13 11.56
N HIS A 21 2.94 0.89 11.06
CA HIS A 21 3.79 0.51 9.93
C HIS A 21 3.40 1.24 8.62
N SER A 22 2.10 1.47 8.39
CA SER A 22 1.62 2.26 7.25
C SER A 22 2.12 3.70 7.30
N LEU A 23 1.98 4.36 8.45
CA LEU A 23 2.40 5.74 8.67
C LEU A 23 3.92 5.91 8.56
N SER A 24 4.70 5.00 9.16
CA SER A 24 6.17 5.05 9.10
C SER A 24 6.69 4.92 7.66
N LEU A 25 6.13 4.01 6.86
CA LEU A 25 6.49 3.89 5.45
C LEU A 25 6.10 5.11 4.63
N LYS A 26 4.95 5.73 4.92
CA LYS A 26 4.55 6.98 4.26
C LYS A 26 5.54 8.11 4.56
N LEU A 27 5.95 8.27 5.82
CA LEU A 27 6.93 9.29 6.19
C LEU A 27 8.28 9.07 5.50
N ALA A 28 8.77 7.83 5.48
CA ALA A 28 10.01 7.51 4.77
C ALA A 28 9.89 7.73 3.25
N ALA A 29 8.71 7.48 2.67
CA ALA A 29 8.42 7.73 1.27
C ALA A 29 8.40 9.22 0.94
N ASP A 30 7.79 10.04 1.79
CA ASP A 30 7.81 11.49 1.68
C ASP A 30 9.25 12.01 1.64
N ASP A 31 10.08 11.63 2.61
CA ASP A 31 11.46 12.08 2.72
C ASP A 31 12.30 11.66 1.49
N SER A 32 12.13 10.41 1.06
CA SER A 32 12.81 9.89 -0.13
C SER A 32 12.38 10.63 -1.40
N PHE A 33 11.10 10.98 -1.50
CA PHE A 33 10.55 11.73 -2.64
C PHE A 33 11.09 13.16 -2.68
N GLU A 34 11.09 13.85 -1.53
CA GLU A 34 11.69 15.18 -1.40
C GLU A 34 13.17 15.14 -1.77
N LYS A 35 13.91 14.16 -1.26
CA LYS A 35 15.32 14.00 -1.61
C LYS A 35 15.54 13.73 -3.10
N GLY A 36 14.69 12.92 -3.71
CA GLY A 36 14.73 12.64 -5.15
C GLY A 36 14.57 13.92 -5.98
N LYS A 37 13.68 14.83 -5.57
CA LYS A 37 13.49 16.13 -6.24
C LYS A 37 14.72 17.01 -6.15
N GLU A 38 15.37 17.06 -4.98
CA GLU A 38 16.62 17.82 -4.80
C GLU A 38 17.72 17.30 -5.72
N VAL A 39 17.95 15.97 -5.69
CA VAL A 39 19.01 15.32 -6.46
C VAL A 39 18.79 15.47 -7.97
N MET A 40 17.53 15.41 -8.43
CA MET A 40 17.19 15.55 -9.86
C MET A 40 17.53 16.93 -10.44
N GLN A 41 17.73 17.96 -9.60
CA GLN A 41 18.15 19.29 -10.07
C GLN A 41 19.63 19.32 -10.46
N ILE A 42 20.42 18.33 -10.03
CA ILE A 42 21.84 18.21 -10.33
C ILE A 42 21.99 17.59 -11.73
N ARG A 43 22.68 18.28 -12.63
CA ARG A 43 22.96 17.81 -13.99
C ARG A 43 24.15 16.85 -14.03
N ASP A 44 24.01 15.70 -13.39
CA ASP A 44 24.99 14.61 -13.37
C ASP A 44 24.30 13.26 -13.60
N GLU A 45 24.99 12.32 -14.26
CA GLU A 45 24.40 11.01 -14.59
C GLU A 45 24.20 10.12 -13.36
N ASN A 46 25.16 10.09 -12.43
CA ASN A 46 25.04 9.32 -11.20
C ASN A 46 23.92 9.89 -10.32
N GLU A 47 23.83 11.22 -10.23
CA GLU A 47 22.74 11.87 -9.51
C GLU A 47 21.39 11.60 -10.17
N ARG A 48 21.30 11.59 -11.51
CA ARG A 48 20.07 11.17 -12.21
C ARG A 48 19.67 9.74 -11.86
N ILE A 49 20.62 8.80 -11.80
CA ILE A 49 20.36 7.40 -11.42
C ILE A 49 19.91 7.31 -9.95
N HIS A 50 20.55 8.07 -9.06
CA HIS A 50 20.19 8.14 -7.65
C HIS A 50 18.77 8.68 -7.46
N ALA A 51 18.40 9.78 -8.13
CA ALA A 51 17.04 10.33 -8.11
C ALA A 51 16.01 9.30 -8.60
N LEU A 52 16.30 8.57 -9.68
CA LEU A 52 15.41 7.50 -10.16
C LEU A 52 15.22 6.40 -9.12
N GLY A 53 16.28 6.00 -8.41
CA GLY A 53 16.20 5.05 -7.31
C GLY A 53 15.32 5.55 -6.16
N LEU A 54 15.52 6.79 -5.74
CA LEU A 54 14.72 7.46 -4.70
C LEU A 54 13.24 7.53 -5.07
N PHE A 55 12.91 7.95 -6.30
CA PHE A 55 11.52 8.00 -6.76
C PHE A 55 10.88 6.61 -6.79
N ARG A 56 11.56 5.61 -7.36
CA ARG A 56 11.03 4.23 -7.38
C ARG A 56 10.83 3.66 -5.97
N GLY A 57 11.79 3.89 -5.07
CA GLY A 57 11.70 3.51 -3.68
C GLY A 57 10.53 4.17 -2.97
N SER A 58 10.32 5.47 -3.19
CA SER A 58 9.17 6.20 -2.63
C SER A 58 7.84 5.64 -3.12
N MET A 59 7.69 5.33 -4.41
CA MET A 59 6.45 4.75 -4.94
C MET A 59 6.17 3.36 -4.35
N LEU A 60 7.19 2.54 -4.17
CA LEU A 60 7.05 1.24 -3.49
C LEU A 60 6.60 1.41 -2.04
N MET A 61 7.23 2.31 -1.29
CA MET A 61 6.88 2.55 0.12
C MET A 61 5.46 3.11 0.26
N TYR A 62 5.04 4.04 -0.61
CA TYR A 62 3.66 4.50 -0.68
C TYR A 62 2.68 3.36 -0.97
N ALA A 63 3.01 2.49 -1.94
CA ALA A 63 2.17 1.35 -2.27
C ALA A 63 2.02 0.38 -1.09
N VAL A 64 3.10 0.08 -0.38
CA VAL A 64 3.04 -0.77 0.82
C VAL A 64 2.31 -0.06 1.97
N SER A 65 2.46 1.26 2.11
CA SER A 65 1.72 2.04 3.10
C SER A 65 0.20 1.95 2.88
N LEU A 66 -0.27 2.12 1.64
CA LEU A 66 -1.68 1.94 1.25
C LEU A 66 -2.18 0.51 1.51
N GLU A 67 -1.36 -0.49 1.21
CA GLU A 67 -1.68 -1.89 1.50
C GLU A 67 -1.88 -2.13 3.00
N LEU A 68 -0.97 -1.61 3.81
CA LEU A 68 -0.97 -1.82 5.26
C LEU A 68 -2.15 -1.13 5.92
N ILE A 69 -2.55 0.07 5.49
CA ILE A 69 -3.72 0.72 6.10
C ILE A 69 -5.01 -0.02 5.76
N LEU A 70 -5.13 -0.59 4.55
CA LEU A 70 -6.28 -1.42 4.19
C LEU A 70 -6.30 -2.71 5.02
N LYS A 71 -5.13 -3.29 5.31
CA LYS A 71 -5.01 -4.44 6.23
C LYS A 71 -5.35 -4.06 7.68
N ALA A 72 -4.94 -2.88 8.13
CA ALA A 72 -5.34 -2.35 9.43
C ALA A 72 -6.88 -2.22 9.51
N ARG A 73 -7.49 -1.66 8.47
CA ARG A 73 -8.95 -1.54 8.35
C ARG A 73 -9.64 -2.89 8.44
N ALA A 74 -9.16 -3.87 7.70
CA ALA A 74 -9.66 -5.25 7.76
C ALA A 74 -9.52 -5.87 9.16
N LEU A 75 -8.37 -5.71 9.82
CA LEU A 75 -8.17 -6.19 11.19
C LEU A 75 -9.13 -5.52 12.19
N PHE A 76 -9.45 -4.25 11.98
CA PHE A 76 -10.39 -3.52 12.81
C PHE A 76 -11.83 -4.01 12.63
N GLU A 77 -12.24 -4.34 11.40
CA GLU A 77 -13.54 -4.96 11.15
C GLU A 77 -13.62 -6.35 11.82
N GLU A 78 -12.53 -7.10 11.82
CA GLU A 78 -12.43 -8.43 12.43
C GLU A 78 -12.15 -8.43 13.95
N LYS A 79 -12.11 -7.26 14.60
CA LYS A 79 -11.66 -7.12 16.00
C LYS A 79 -12.44 -8.04 16.96
N ASP A 80 -13.75 -8.18 16.79
CA ASP A 80 -14.57 -9.01 17.67
C ASP A 80 -14.29 -10.50 17.47
N ASN A 81 -14.06 -10.92 16.22
CA ASN A 81 -13.68 -12.29 15.86
C ASN A 81 -12.26 -12.64 16.35
N ILE A 82 -11.38 -11.64 16.44
CA ILE A 82 -10.06 -11.80 17.05
C ILE A 82 -10.17 -11.91 18.58
N LEU A 83 -10.97 -11.04 19.21
CA LEU A 83 -11.17 -11.00 20.67
C LEU A 83 -11.88 -12.25 21.21
N ASN A 84 -12.85 -12.78 20.46
CA ASN A 84 -13.58 -14.00 20.81
C ASN A 84 -12.81 -15.30 20.44
N GLY A 85 -11.69 -15.17 19.73
CA GLY A 85 -10.80 -16.28 19.37
C GLY A 85 -11.19 -17.06 18.11
N GLN A 86 -12.21 -16.64 17.36
CA GLN A 86 -12.54 -17.21 16.04
C GLN A 86 -11.39 -17.02 15.04
N ILE A 87 -10.69 -15.89 15.12
CA ILE A 87 -9.45 -15.63 14.39
C ILE A 87 -8.29 -15.64 15.38
N SER A 88 -7.47 -16.69 15.31
CA SER A 88 -6.38 -16.95 16.26
C SER A 88 -4.99 -16.73 15.66
N SER A 89 -4.89 -16.65 14.33
CA SER A 89 -3.62 -16.50 13.62
C SER A 89 -3.75 -15.59 12.39
N PHE A 90 -2.62 -15.00 11.98
CA PHE A 90 -2.54 -14.20 10.76
C PHE A 90 -2.97 -15.00 9.51
N LYS A 91 -2.68 -16.30 9.47
CA LYS A 91 -3.10 -17.17 8.36
C LYS A 91 -4.62 -17.32 8.28
N GLU A 92 -5.31 -17.35 9.43
CA GLU A 92 -6.78 -17.39 9.49
C GLU A 92 -7.39 -16.04 9.11
N PHE A 93 -6.79 -14.95 9.57
CA PHE A 93 -7.15 -13.60 9.13
C PHE A 93 -7.05 -13.51 7.60
N MET A 94 -5.89 -13.78 7.01
CA MET A 94 -5.70 -13.69 5.56
C MET A 94 -6.72 -14.51 4.75
N LYS A 95 -7.21 -15.64 5.27
CA LYS A 95 -8.20 -16.49 4.58
C LYS A 95 -9.60 -15.86 4.44
N GLN A 96 -9.91 -14.77 5.16
CA GLN A 96 -11.25 -14.17 5.10
C GLN A 96 -11.55 -13.63 3.69
N TRP A 97 -10.62 -12.88 3.10
CA TRP A 97 -10.79 -12.30 1.75
C TRP A 97 -9.85 -12.89 0.69
N LYS A 98 -8.72 -13.48 1.08
CA LYS A 98 -7.73 -13.98 0.13
C LYS A 98 -8.24 -15.22 -0.60
N SER A 99 -8.38 -15.15 -1.92
CA SER A 99 -8.69 -16.34 -2.74
C SER A 99 -7.48 -17.29 -2.79
N ARG A 100 -7.71 -18.59 -3.05
CA ARG A 100 -6.66 -19.63 -2.99
C ARG A 100 -5.43 -19.37 -3.89
N ASN A 101 -5.56 -18.52 -4.93
CA ASN A 101 -4.53 -18.29 -5.94
C ASN A 101 -3.95 -16.86 -5.94
N THR A 102 -4.25 -16.06 -4.91
CA THR A 102 -3.77 -14.68 -4.83
C THR A 102 -2.56 -14.59 -3.90
N ASP A 103 -1.76 -13.53 -4.01
CA ASP A 103 -0.57 -13.33 -3.16
C ASP A 103 -0.92 -12.62 -1.83
N GLY A 104 -2.08 -11.98 -1.73
CA GLY A 104 -2.54 -11.25 -0.55
C GLY A 104 -2.12 -9.78 -0.52
N HIS A 105 -1.73 -9.24 -1.69
CA HIS A 105 -1.41 -7.82 -1.91
C HIS A 105 -2.52 -7.07 -2.67
N GLY A 106 -3.63 -7.74 -3.03
CA GLY A 106 -4.73 -7.15 -3.77
C GLY A 106 -5.52 -6.15 -2.92
N TYR A 107 -5.39 -4.85 -3.22
CA TYR A 107 -6.10 -3.79 -2.50
C TYR A 107 -7.60 -3.95 -2.64
N MET A 108 -8.06 -4.14 -3.87
CA MET A 108 -9.49 -4.23 -4.19
C MET A 108 -10.14 -5.49 -3.61
N GLU A 109 -9.38 -6.55 -3.33
CA GLU A 109 -9.91 -7.74 -2.66
C GLU A 109 -10.35 -7.41 -1.23
N ILE A 110 -9.54 -6.64 -0.50
CA ILE A 110 -9.85 -6.16 0.85
C ILE A 110 -11.04 -5.20 0.80
N VAL A 111 -10.96 -4.19 -0.09
CA VAL A 111 -12.00 -3.16 -0.25
C VAL A 111 -13.36 -3.79 -0.52
N ASN A 112 -13.43 -4.73 -1.46
CA ASN A 112 -14.69 -5.37 -1.85
C ASN A 112 -15.24 -6.27 -0.75
N TYR A 113 -14.38 -7.05 -0.08
CA TYR A 113 -14.82 -7.97 0.97
C TYR A 113 -15.40 -7.23 2.18
N TYR A 114 -14.68 -6.22 2.67
CA TYR A 114 -15.09 -5.42 3.83
C TYR A 114 -15.99 -4.23 3.47
N LYS A 115 -16.37 -4.10 2.20
CA LYS A 115 -17.23 -3.02 1.69
C LYS A 115 -16.73 -1.62 2.09
N ILE A 116 -15.42 -1.40 1.96
CA ILE A 116 -14.81 -0.11 2.29
C ILE A 116 -15.28 0.93 1.25
N GLU A 117 -15.93 1.99 1.71
CA GLU A 117 -16.46 3.03 0.83
C GLU A 117 -15.32 3.92 0.27
N LEU A 118 -15.13 3.85 -1.04
CA LEU A 118 -14.15 4.63 -1.78
C LEU A 118 -14.83 5.55 -2.79
N SER A 119 -14.29 6.76 -2.91
CA SER A 119 -14.55 7.66 -4.03
C SER A 119 -13.78 7.20 -5.28
N GLU A 120 -14.19 7.70 -6.45
CA GLU A 120 -13.52 7.42 -7.72
C GLU A 120 -12.02 7.78 -7.68
N LYS A 121 -11.67 8.90 -7.03
CA LYS A 121 -10.28 9.33 -6.87
C LYS A 121 -9.45 8.34 -6.06
N GLU A 122 -10.03 7.77 -4.99
CA GLU A 122 -9.35 6.77 -4.16
C GLU A 122 -9.18 5.45 -4.90
N ILE A 123 -10.16 5.07 -5.72
CA ILE A 123 -10.05 3.89 -6.61
C ILE A 123 -8.92 4.10 -7.62
N GLU A 124 -8.84 5.28 -8.25
CA GLU A 124 -7.75 5.62 -9.16
C GLU A 124 -6.39 5.57 -8.45
N LEU A 125 -6.29 6.16 -7.25
CA LEU A 125 -5.09 6.13 -6.42
C LEU A 125 -4.64 4.68 -6.16
N LEU A 126 -5.53 3.83 -5.67
CA LEU A 126 -5.23 2.44 -5.36
C LEU A 126 -4.78 1.66 -6.60
N ASN A 127 -5.47 1.81 -7.73
CA ASN A 127 -5.10 1.16 -8.99
C ASN A 127 -3.72 1.58 -9.48
N ASN A 128 -3.39 2.88 -9.36
CA ASN A 128 -2.08 3.40 -9.73
C ASN A 128 -0.97 2.77 -8.89
N PHE A 129 -1.18 2.62 -7.58
CA PHE A 129 -0.15 2.13 -6.67
C PHE A 129 -0.05 0.60 -6.58
N GLN A 130 -1.12 -0.15 -6.84
CA GLN A 130 -1.15 -1.61 -6.71
C GLN A 130 -0.09 -2.31 -7.59
N SER A 131 0.25 -1.73 -8.73
CA SER A 131 1.29 -2.28 -9.60
C SER A 131 2.67 -2.37 -8.91
N TYR A 132 2.99 -1.42 -8.03
CA TYR A 132 4.27 -1.33 -7.31
C TYR A 132 4.44 -2.37 -6.19
N THR A 133 3.35 -2.88 -5.61
CA THR A 133 3.44 -3.99 -4.66
C THR A 133 3.77 -5.31 -5.35
N SER A 134 3.47 -5.43 -6.65
CA SER A 134 3.79 -6.59 -7.47
C SER A 134 5.12 -6.43 -8.26
N TRP A 135 5.67 -7.54 -8.78
CA TRP A 135 6.88 -7.56 -9.62
C TRP A 135 6.88 -6.50 -10.75
N ALA A 136 5.72 -6.22 -11.34
CA ALA A 136 5.57 -5.33 -12.49
C ALA A 136 5.96 -3.87 -12.22
N GLY A 137 5.70 -3.34 -11.03
CA GLY A 137 6.05 -1.94 -10.71
C GLY A 137 7.47 -1.76 -10.15
N ARG A 138 8.19 -2.86 -9.90
CA ARG A 138 9.60 -2.87 -9.47
C ARG A 138 10.55 -3.13 -10.63
N PHE A 139 10.07 -3.83 -11.64
CA PHE A 139 10.77 -4.07 -12.88
C PHE A 139 10.44 -2.97 -13.89
N PRO A 140 11.36 -2.57 -14.78
CA PRO A 140 11.10 -1.49 -15.74
C PRO A 140 10.12 -1.87 -16.85
N PHE A 141 9.58 -3.10 -16.86
CA PHE A 141 8.68 -3.63 -17.87
C PHE A 141 7.40 -4.19 -17.24
N PRO A 142 6.23 -3.99 -17.87
CA PRO A 142 4.99 -4.64 -17.49
C PRO A 142 5.07 -6.17 -17.53
N LYS A 143 4.04 -6.84 -17.01
CA LYS A 143 3.95 -8.31 -17.08
C LYS A 143 3.44 -8.84 -18.43
N LYS A 144 2.72 -8.01 -19.19
CA LYS A 144 2.12 -8.44 -20.45
C LYS A 144 2.89 -7.91 -21.64
N GLU A 145 3.05 -8.77 -22.65
CA GLU A 145 3.85 -8.49 -23.84
C GLU A 145 3.28 -7.37 -24.71
N ASP A 146 1.95 -7.23 -24.74
CA ASP A 146 1.26 -6.14 -25.44
C ASP A 146 1.58 -4.78 -24.82
N GLU A 147 1.54 -4.68 -23.49
CA GLU A 147 1.92 -3.49 -22.73
C GLU A 147 3.42 -3.16 -22.90
N ILE A 148 4.28 -4.18 -22.99
CA ILE A 148 5.71 -4.01 -23.31
C ILE A 148 5.87 -3.44 -24.72
N THR A 149 5.23 -4.05 -25.71
CA THR A 149 5.32 -3.65 -27.13
C THR A 149 4.82 -2.21 -27.32
N GLU A 150 3.74 -1.84 -26.64
CA GLU A 150 3.20 -0.48 -26.65
C GLU A 150 4.20 0.53 -26.06
N MET A 151 4.80 0.19 -24.91
CA MET A 151 5.83 1.00 -24.28
C MET A 151 7.10 1.13 -25.16
N GLU A 152 7.51 0.07 -25.85
CA GLU A 152 8.65 0.13 -26.76
C GLU A 152 8.37 1.00 -27.98
N LYS A 153 7.13 0.97 -28.49
CA LYS A 153 6.70 1.74 -29.66
C LYS A 153 6.54 3.23 -29.36
N TYR A 154 5.99 3.60 -28.20
CA TYR A 154 5.69 4.99 -27.85
C TYR A 154 6.67 5.61 -26.83
N GLY A 155 7.66 4.83 -26.37
CA GLY A 155 8.66 5.24 -25.39
C GLY A 155 8.31 4.81 -23.96
N ARG A 156 9.33 4.78 -23.09
CA ARG A 156 9.20 4.33 -21.68
C ARG A 156 8.08 5.08 -20.96
N VAL A 157 7.08 4.36 -20.47
CA VAL A 157 6.11 4.87 -19.50
C VAL A 157 6.78 4.80 -18.13
N SER A 158 7.68 5.73 -17.85
CA SER A 158 8.13 5.93 -16.47
C SER A 158 6.94 6.46 -15.67
N GLY A 159 6.45 5.68 -14.71
CA GLY A 159 5.36 6.10 -13.83
C GLY A 159 5.57 7.53 -13.35
N THR A 160 4.55 8.37 -13.49
CA THR A 160 4.69 9.81 -13.23
C THR A 160 4.64 10.05 -11.73
N ALA A 161 5.78 10.33 -11.11
CA ALA A 161 5.85 10.70 -9.71
C ALA A 161 5.33 12.14 -9.55
N LYS A 162 4.03 12.31 -9.27
CA LYS A 162 3.40 13.63 -9.11
C LYS A 162 3.48 14.08 -7.66
N THR A 163 3.75 15.36 -7.43
CA THR A 163 3.80 15.97 -6.10
C THR A 163 2.50 15.83 -5.32
N ARG A 164 1.35 15.78 -6.03
CA ARG A 164 0.02 15.59 -5.43
C ARG A 164 -0.15 14.26 -4.69
N HIS A 165 0.62 13.22 -5.06
CA HIS A 165 0.45 11.88 -4.46
C HIS A 165 0.66 11.88 -2.94
N LYS A 166 1.59 12.70 -2.44
CA LYS A 166 1.85 12.83 -1.00
C LYS A 166 0.58 13.25 -0.23
N GLN A 167 -0.14 14.23 -0.76
CA GLN A 167 -1.37 14.72 -0.14
C GLN A 167 -2.52 13.72 -0.33
N GLU A 168 -2.71 13.20 -1.54
CA GLU A 168 -3.78 12.22 -1.84
C GLU A 168 -3.65 10.96 -0.96
N ILE A 169 -2.42 10.48 -0.75
CA ILE A 169 -2.16 9.35 0.15
C ILE A 169 -2.45 9.74 1.59
N GLN A 170 -2.00 10.91 2.06
CA GLN A 170 -2.28 11.33 3.44
C GLN A 170 -3.79 11.42 3.71
N GLU A 171 -4.56 12.04 2.81
CA GLU A 171 -6.02 12.15 2.90
C GLU A 171 -6.68 10.76 2.95
N PHE A 172 -6.21 9.83 2.12
CA PHE A 172 -6.68 8.45 2.14
C PHE A 172 -6.38 7.77 3.48
N LEU A 173 -5.14 7.86 3.97
CA LEU A 173 -4.73 7.27 5.25
C LEU A 173 -5.59 7.83 6.40
N ASP A 174 -5.71 9.15 6.48
CA ASP A 174 -6.47 9.83 7.53
C ASP A 174 -7.93 9.39 7.56
N LYS A 175 -8.55 9.21 6.38
CA LYS A 175 -9.91 8.69 6.27
C LYS A 175 -10.03 7.26 6.82
N GLN A 176 -9.11 6.38 6.46
CA GLN A 176 -9.14 4.99 6.95
C GLN A 176 -8.90 4.93 8.47
N ILE A 177 -7.97 5.75 8.99
CA ILE A 177 -7.70 5.87 10.43
C ILE A 177 -8.93 6.41 11.16
N ALA A 178 -9.57 7.46 10.63
CA ALA A 178 -10.79 8.02 11.22
C ALA A 178 -11.91 6.97 11.32
N ALA A 179 -12.04 6.10 10.31
CA ALA A 179 -13.03 5.03 10.33
C ALA A 179 -12.73 3.96 11.39
N MET A 180 -11.48 3.83 11.85
CA MET A 180 -11.03 2.88 12.89
C MET A 180 -11.08 3.46 14.32
N LYS A 181 -11.59 4.68 14.50
CA LYS A 181 -11.78 5.26 15.83
C LYS A 181 -13.03 4.66 16.49
N ILE A 182 -12.87 4.25 17.75
CA ILE A 182 -13.94 3.74 18.63
C ILE A 182 -14.58 4.91 19.37
#